data_AF-A0A0M1JI04-F1
#
_entry.id   AF-A0A0M1JI04-F1
#
_cell.length_a   1.000
_cell.length_b   1.000
_cell.length_c   1.000
_cell.angle_alpha   90.00
_cell.angle_beta   90.00
_cell.angle_gamma   90.00
#
_symmetry.space_group_name_H-M   'P 1'
#
loop_
_entity.id
_entity.type
_entity.pdbx_description
1 polymer ?
#
loop_
_entity_poly.entity_id
_entity_poly.type
_entity_poly.pdbx_seq_one_letter_code
_entity_poly.pdbx_strand_id
1 'polypeptide(L)'
;MRRFYQTEWQGIQFEGFVRLSNTKLADAKFYDKFYQAFFQHHNSWEDIDSSWRQQKAAVAKFILSRFNNDNQEHVLSVSCGMGYIEHCILSTSFSARNLEVTEVTDT
;
A
#
# COMPACT_ATOMS: atom_id res chain seq x y z
N MET A 1 27.13 -8.97 -8.89
CA MET A 1 25.71 -8.60 -8.66
C MET A 1 25.69 -7.14 -8.18
N ARG A 2 24.99 -6.24 -8.87
CA ARG A 2 24.95 -4.80 -8.51
C ARG A 2 23.83 -4.58 -7.50
N ARG A 3 24.12 -3.96 -6.35
CA ARG A 3 23.10 -3.59 -5.37
C ARG A 3 22.27 -2.42 -5.91
N PHE A 4 20.95 -2.51 -5.81
CA PHE A 4 20.01 -1.44 -6.12
C PHE A 4 19.43 -0.93 -4.81
N TYR A 5 19.42 0.39 -4.63
CA TYR A 5 18.85 1.04 -3.46
C TYR A 5 17.77 2.00 -3.93
N GLN A 6 16.62 1.92 -3.31
CA GLN A 6 15.52 2.83 -3.57
C GLN A 6 15.71 4.09 -2.71
N THR A 7 15.68 5.26 -3.33
CA THR A 7 15.85 6.55 -2.65
C THR A 7 14.60 7.44 -2.74
N GLU A 8 13.61 7.00 -3.51
CA GLU A 8 12.32 7.68 -3.67
C GLU A 8 11.19 6.67 -3.83
N TRP A 9 9.97 7.10 -3.52
CA TRP A 9 8.78 6.37 -3.93
C TRP A 9 7.61 7.32 -4.16
N GLN A 10 6.89 7.14 -5.27
CA GLN A 10 5.72 7.98 -5.64
C GLN A 10 6.05 9.48 -5.62
N GLY A 11 7.24 9.86 -6.08
CA GLY A 11 7.68 11.26 -6.14
C GLY A 11 8.23 11.80 -4.82
N ILE A 12 8.26 11.00 -3.75
CA ILE A 12 8.72 11.41 -2.42
C ILE A 12 10.18 10.98 -2.24
N GLN A 13 11.08 11.95 -2.16
CA GLN A 13 12.50 11.72 -1.88
C GLN A 13 12.71 11.38 -0.41
N PHE A 14 13.34 10.24 -0.11
CA PHE A 14 13.51 9.75 1.26
C PHE A 14 14.44 10.64 2.09
N GLU A 15 15.43 11.27 1.46
CA GLU A 15 16.35 12.21 2.12
C GLU A 15 15.66 13.45 2.71
N GLY A 16 14.42 13.73 2.30
CA GLY A 16 13.63 14.84 2.84
C GLY A 16 13.13 14.62 4.28
N PHE A 17 13.10 13.37 4.77
CA PHE A 17 12.56 13.05 6.10
C PHE A 17 13.39 12.05 6.92
N VAL A 18 14.33 11.33 6.30
CA VAL A 18 15.25 10.38 6.96
C VAL A 18 16.68 10.49 6.44
N ARG A 19 17.64 10.05 7.26
CA ARG A 19 19.01 9.81 6.80
C ARG A 19 19.09 8.42 6.16
N LEU A 20 19.46 8.37 4.88
CA LEU A 20 19.56 7.12 4.14
C LEU A 20 20.69 6.22 4.65
N SER A 21 20.49 4.92 4.54
CA SER A 21 21.48 3.90 4.85
C SER A 21 21.45 2.80 3.79
N ASN A 22 22.63 2.33 3.39
CA ASN A 22 22.79 1.18 2.50
C ASN A 22 23.07 -0.13 3.25
N THR A 23 23.09 -0.08 4.59
CA THR A 23 23.36 -1.22 5.48
C THR A 23 22.25 -1.46 6.48
N LYS A 24 21.29 -0.55 6.62
CA LYS A 24 20.11 -0.67 7.48
C LYS A 24 18.85 -0.72 6.64
N LEU A 25 17.95 -1.64 6.98
CA LEU A 25 16.61 -1.72 6.39
C LEU A 25 15.71 -0.60 6.93
N ALA A 26 14.62 -0.34 6.22
CA ALA A 26 13.55 0.52 6.72
C ALA A 26 12.91 -0.09 7.98
N ASP A 27 12.82 0.71 9.03
CA ASP A 27 12.20 0.35 10.31
C ASP A 27 10.85 1.04 10.49
N ALA A 28 10.17 0.80 11.62
CA ALA A 28 8.90 1.45 11.93
C ALA A 28 8.98 2.98 11.85
N LYS A 29 10.08 3.58 12.33
CA LYS A 29 10.29 5.05 12.28
C LYS A 29 10.41 5.58 10.85
N PHE A 30 11.00 4.80 9.94
CA PHE A 30 10.99 5.13 8.52
C PHE A 30 9.57 5.16 7.99
N TYR A 31 8.78 4.10 8.23
CA TYR A 31 7.41 4.00 7.71
C TYR A 31 6.49 5.07 8.28
N ASP A 32 6.59 5.39 9.57
CA ASP A 32 5.85 6.49 10.21
C ASP A 32 6.06 7.80 9.46
N LYS A 33 7.33 8.16 9.24
CA LYS A 33 7.68 9.41 8.55
C LYS A 33 7.34 9.38 7.07
N PHE A 34 7.52 8.23 6.44
CA PHE A 34 7.18 8.03 5.04
C PHE A 34 5.68 8.24 4.83
N TYR A 35 4.81 7.64 5.64
CA TYR A 35 3.36 7.81 5.52
C TYR A 35 2.91 9.24 5.86
N GLN A 36 3.54 9.90 6.84
CA GLN A 36 3.31 11.32 7.09
C GLN A 36 3.61 12.17 5.85
N ALA A 37 4.77 11.97 5.22
CA ALA A 37 5.14 12.67 4.00
C ALA A 37 4.20 12.29 2.84
N PHE A 38 3.79 11.03 2.76
CA PHE A 38 2.91 10.51 1.72
C PHE A 38 1.54 11.19 1.75
N PHE A 39 0.88 11.22 2.91
CA PHE A 39 -0.45 11.83 3.04
C PHE A 39 -0.43 13.36 3.02
N GLN A 40 0.75 13.99 3.17
CA GLN A 40 0.92 15.43 2.90
C GLN A 40 1.11 15.72 1.41
N HIS A 41 1.72 14.79 0.67
CA HIS A 41 2.02 14.96 -0.76
C HIS A 41 0.81 14.61 -1.64
N HIS A 42 0.05 13.58 -1.26
CA HIS A 42 -1.09 13.06 -2.00
C HIS A 42 -2.39 13.27 -1.20
N ASN A 43 -3.29 14.11 -1.70
CA ASN A 43 -4.54 14.47 -1.02
C ASN A 43 -5.69 13.53 -1.39
N SER A 44 -5.61 12.87 -2.55
CA SER A 44 -6.54 11.84 -2.96
C SER A 44 -5.84 10.69 -3.69
N TRP A 45 -6.57 9.61 -3.94
CA TRP A 45 -6.03 8.49 -4.70
C TRP A 45 -5.63 8.88 -6.11
N GLU A 46 -6.33 9.84 -6.73
CA GLU A 46 -6.08 10.31 -8.09
C GLU A 46 -4.71 10.97 -8.26
N ASP A 47 -4.16 11.54 -7.18
CA ASP A 47 -2.82 12.19 -7.16
C ASP A 47 -1.69 11.16 -7.34
N ILE A 48 -1.95 9.90 -7.03
CA ILE A 48 -0.98 8.81 -7.18
C ILE A 48 -0.82 8.47 -8.66
N ASP A 49 0.40 8.09 -9.06
CA ASP A 49 0.73 7.73 -10.44
C ASP A 49 -0.32 6.78 -11.07
N SER A 50 -0.84 7.21 -12.21
CA SER A 50 -1.93 6.52 -12.88
C SER A 50 -1.55 5.11 -13.35
N SER A 51 -0.29 4.90 -13.75
CA SER A 51 0.18 3.59 -14.21
C SER A 51 0.26 2.59 -13.05
N TRP A 52 0.74 3.05 -11.90
CA TRP A 52 0.75 2.28 -10.66
C TRP A 52 -0.68 1.93 -10.23
N ARG A 53 -1.59 2.90 -10.25
CA ARG A 53 -3.00 2.69 -9.90
C ARG A 53 -3.69 1.68 -10.80
N GLN A 54 -3.45 1.75 -12.10
CA GLN A 54 -4.00 0.78 -13.06
C GLN A 54 -3.48 -0.63 -12.78
N GLN A 55 -2.19 -0.78 -12.49
CA GLN A 55 -1.60 -2.08 -12.11
C GLN A 55 -2.24 -2.62 -10.82
N LYS A 56 -2.41 -1.79 -9.79
CA LYS A 56 -3.02 -2.22 -8.53
C LYS A 56 -4.52 -2.51 -8.67
N ALA A 57 -5.25 -1.75 -9.48
CA ALA A 57 -6.65 -2.04 -9.78
C ALA A 57 -6.81 -3.40 -10.51
N ALA A 58 -5.89 -3.74 -11.41
CA ALA A 58 -5.87 -5.05 -12.05
C ALA A 58 -5.63 -6.19 -11.04
N VAL A 59 -4.76 -5.97 -10.05
CA VAL A 59 -4.55 -6.92 -8.94
C VAL A 59 -5.79 -7.04 -8.08
N ALA A 60 -6.45 -5.94 -7.71
CA ALA A 60 -7.70 -5.95 -6.95
C ALA A 60 -8.78 -6.76 -7.67
N LYS A 61 -8.94 -6.56 -8.99
CA LYS A 61 -9.86 -7.33 -9.84
C LYS A 61 -9.50 -8.81 -9.87
N PHE A 62 -8.22 -9.14 -9.96
CA PHE A 62 -7.75 -10.52 -9.90
C PHE A 62 -8.09 -11.18 -8.56
N ILE A 63 -7.87 -10.49 -7.43
CA ILE A 63 -8.22 -10.99 -6.09
C ILE A 63 -9.73 -11.22 -5.99
N LEU A 64 -10.55 -10.25 -6.39
CA LEU A 64 -12.01 -10.36 -6.40
C LEU A 64 -12.51 -11.54 -7.22
N SER A 65 -11.86 -11.86 -8.35
CA SER A 65 -12.22 -13.03 -9.16
C SER A 65 -12.02 -14.38 -8.47
N ARG A 66 -11.38 -14.41 -7.30
CA ARG A 66 -11.18 -15.61 -6.48
C ARG A 66 -12.25 -15.78 -5.40
N PHE A 67 -13.07 -14.76 -5.15
CA PHE A 67 -14.19 -14.86 -4.23
C PHE A 67 -15.37 -15.51 -4.94
N ASN A 68 -16.10 -16.35 -4.22
CA ASN A 68 -17.36 -16.88 -4.70
C ASN A 68 -18.45 -15.82 -4.47
N ASN A 69 -19.44 -15.77 -5.36
CA ASN A 69 -20.47 -14.72 -5.31
C ASN A 69 -21.45 -14.83 -4.13
N ASP A 70 -21.23 -15.78 -3.21
CA ASP A 70 -22.14 -16.07 -2.09
C ASP A 70 -21.81 -15.25 -0.81
N ASN A 71 -20.89 -14.28 -0.88
CA ASN A 71 -20.63 -13.21 0.11
C ASN A 71 -20.23 -13.68 1.53
N GLN A 72 -19.56 -14.84 1.66
CA GLN A 72 -19.09 -15.36 2.95
C GLN A 72 -17.57 -15.37 3.11
N GLU A 73 -16.81 -14.84 2.16
CA GLU A 73 -15.36 -14.77 2.27
C GLU A 73 -14.96 -13.75 3.32
N HIS A 74 -14.16 -14.18 4.30
CA HIS A 74 -13.45 -13.28 5.20
C HIS A 74 -12.01 -13.13 4.72
N VAL A 75 -11.61 -11.89 4.47
CA VAL A 75 -10.30 -11.55 3.91
C VAL A 75 -9.50 -10.82 4.96
N LEU A 76 -8.32 -11.33 5.28
CA LEU A 76 -7.31 -10.63 6.07
C LEU A 76 -6.28 -10.03 5.10
N SER A 77 -6.20 -8.70 5.07
CA SER A 77 -5.14 -7.99 4.36
C SER A 77 -4.03 -7.60 5.34
N VAL A 78 -2.82 -8.08 5.04
CA VAL A 78 -1.62 -7.89 5.87
C VAL A 78 -0.59 -7.10 5.09
N SER A 79 0.04 -6.12 5.73
CA SER A 79 1.09 -5.30 5.11
C SER A 79 0.64 -4.65 3.79
N CYS A 80 -0.62 -4.20 3.73
CA CYS A 80 -1.25 -3.59 2.56
C CYS A 80 -0.72 -2.19 2.20
N GLY A 81 0.19 -1.67 3.03
CA GLY A 81 0.70 -0.31 2.94
C GLY A 81 -0.42 0.72 3.02
N MET A 82 -0.50 1.62 2.03
CA MET A 82 -1.54 2.65 1.97
C MET A 82 -2.97 2.10 1.84
N GLY A 83 -3.17 0.83 1.45
CA GLY A 83 -4.51 0.26 1.33
C GLY A 83 -5.22 0.51 -0.01
N TYR A 84 -4.50 0.78 -1.11
CA TYR A 84 -5.15 1.10 -2.40
C TYR A 84 -5.90 -0.11 -3.01
N ILE A 85 -5.38 -1.32 -2.83
CA ILE A 85 -6.04 -2.54 -3.32
C ILE A 85 -7.34 -2.76 -2.53
N GLU A 86 -7.30 -2.55 -1.22
CA GLU A 86 -8.42 -2.63 -0.30
C GLU A 86 -9.47 -1.59 -0.65
N HIS A 87 -9.06 -0.34 -0.92
CA HIS A 87 -9.94 0.70 -1.42
C HIS A 87 -10.66 0.27 -2.70
N CYS A 88 -9.92 -0.31 -3.66
CA CYS A 88 -10.51 -0.85 -4.88
C CYS A 88 -11.51 -1.98 -4.61
N ILE A 89 -11.18 -2.93 -3.72
CA ILE A 89 -12.07 -4.04 -3.34
C ILE A 89 -13.36 -3.50 -2.69
N LEU A 90 -13.24 -2.58 -1.74
CA LEU A 90 -14.37 -1.96 -1.02
C LEU A 90 -15.23 -1.04 -1.89
N SER A 91 -14.70 -0.55 -3.02
CA SER A 91 -15.48 0.21 -4.00
C SER A 91 -16.43 -0.66 -4.84
N THR A 92 -16.41 -1.98 -4.64
CA THR A 92 -17.32 -2.94 -5.30
C THR A 92 -18.47 -3.36 -4.38
N SER A 93 -19.19 -4.44 -4.71
CA SER A 93 -20.22 -5.01 -3.84
C SER A 93 -19.66 -5.78 -2.64
N PHE A 94 -18.33 -5.90 -2.49
CA PHE A 94 -17.70 -6.61 -1.38
C PHE A 94 -17.97 -5.89 -0.04
N SER A 95 -18.45 -6.64 0.95
CA SER A 95 -18.81 -6.09 2.26
C SER A 95 -17.59 -5.66 3.06
N ALA A 96 -17.57 -4.41 3.55
CA ALA A 96 -16.53 -3.92 4.45
C ALA A 96 -16.42 -4.72 5.77
N ARG A 97 -17.49 -5.41 6.20
CA ARG A 97 -17.46 -6.27 7.39
C ARG A 97 -16.65 -7.56 7.18
N ASN A 98 -16.32 -7.85 5.93
CA ASN A 98 -15.63 -9.07 5.52
C ASN A 98 -14.15 -8.82 5.19
N LEU A 99 -13.68 -7.57 5.32
CA LEU A 99 -12.27 -7.21 5.13
C LEU A 99 -11.68 -6.72 6.45
N GLU A 100 -10.72 -7.48 6.97
CA GLU A 100 -9.88 -7.06 8.09
C GLU A 100 -8.55 -6.56 7.52
N VAL A 101 -8.14 -5.36 7.94
CA VAL A 101 -6.86 -4.77 7.55
C VAL A 101 -5.99 -4.67 8.79
N THR A 102 -4.84 -5.35 8.74
CA THR A 102 -3.90 -5.38 9.86
C THR A 102 -2.53 -4.91 9.40
N GLU A 103 -2.02 -3.92 10.11
CA GLU A 103 -0.63 -3.52 10.01
C GLU A 103 0.24 -4.56 10.74
N VAL A 104 1.26 -5.07 10.05
CA VAL A 104 2.33 -5.86 10.68
C VAL A 104 3.58 -5.00 10.59
N THR A 105 3.73 -4.11 11.56
CA THR A 105 5.03 -3.57 11.92
C THR A 105 5.63 -4.54 12.91
N ASP A 106 6.77 -5.14 12.57
CA ASP A 106 7.51 -6.00 13.50
C ASP A 106 7.66 -5.30 14.87
N THR A 107 7.39 -6.08 15.92
CA THR A 107 7.70 -5.84 17.34
C THR A 107 9.17 -5.54 17.58
#